data_AF-A0A537NHN5-F1
#
_entry.id   AF-A0A537NHN5-F1
#
_cell.length_a   1.000
_cell.length_b   1.000
_cell.length_c   1.000
_cell.angle_alpha   90.00
_cell.angle_beta   90.00
_cell.angle_gamma   90.00
#
_symmetry.space_group_name_H-M   'P 1'
#
loop_
_entity.id
_entity.type
_entity.pdbx_description
1 polymer ?
#
loop_
_entity_poly.entity_id
_entity_poly.type
_entity_poly.pdbx_seq_one_letter_code
_entity_poly.pdbx_strand_id
1 'polypeptide(L)'
;MILAALVGLLLVSNASFDPQLTAPMGLAAIQPGTQMSRHQKTAVLRPLIRSANDCVARAVAANPRFHKHEDAGEVNELIVVAMDACIDAMRAMISAHDRLFGEGSGEAFFMGPYLDVLPATVNKLVNDTTE
;
A
#
# COMPACT_ATOMS: atom_id res chain seq x y z
N MET A 1 23.23 -72.73 -5.31
CA MET A 1 23.07 -71.74 -4.22
C MET A 1 22.39 -70.51 -4.80
N ILE A 2 21.18 -70.23 -4.30
CA ILE A 2 20.53 -68.92 -4.06
C ILE A 2 20.45 -67.96 -5.28
N LEU A 3 19.37 -67.97 -6.08
CA LEU A 3 18.10 -67.21 -5.97
C LEU A 3 18.23 -65.68 -5.78
N ALA A 4 17.78 -64.91 -6.79
CA ALA A 4 16.79 -63.83 -6.60
C ALA A 4 16.36 -63.28 -7.97
N ALA A 5 15.11 -63.57 -8.33
CA ALA A 5 14.41 -62.93 -9.43
C ALA A 5 13.76 -61.62 -8.94
N LEU A 6 13.84 -60.56 -9.73
CA LEU A 6 13.06 -59.34 -9.52
C LEU A 6 12.28 -59.05 -10.80
N VAL A 7 11.03 -59.52 -10.82
CA VAL A 7 10.00 -59.18 -11.80
C VAL A 7 9.39 -57.85 -11.34
N GLY A 8 9.70 -56.78 -12.05
CA GLY A 8 9.03 -55.48 -11.88
C GLY A 8 7.84 -55.39 -12.81
N LEU A 9 6.64 -55.65 -12.30
CA LEU A 9 5.38 -55.48 -13.02
C LEU A 9 4.92 -54.02 -12.87
N LEU A 10 5.10 -53.18 -13.88
CA LEU A 10 4.52 -51.84 -13.91
C LEU A 10 3.11 -51.91 -14.49
N LEU A 11 2.12 -51.71 -13.63
CA LEU A 11 0.71 -51.56 -13.98
C LEU A 11 0.50 -50.27 -14.76
N VAL A 12 0.15 -50.38 -16.05
CA VAL A 12 -0.40 -49.27 -16.82
C VAL A 12 -1.88 -49.16 -16.49
N SER A 13 -2.25 -48.17 -15.68
CA SER A 13 -3.65 -47.86 -15.37
C SER A 13 -4.29 -47.11 -16.54
N ASN A 14 -4.97 -47.83 -17.44
CA ASN A 14 -5.90 -47.23 -18.39
C ASN A 14 -7.15 -46.78 -17.62
N ALA A 15 -7.24 -45.48 -17.29
CA ALA A 15 -8.49 -44.90 -16.81
C ALA A 15 -9.40 -44.64 -18.02
N SER A 16 -10.41 -45.48 -18.20
CA SER A 16 -11.54 -45.22 -19.08
C SER A 16 -12.43 -44.14 -18.46
N PHE A 17 -12.49 -42.97 -19.06
CA PHE A 17 -13.48 -41.96 -18.70
C PHE A 17 -14.75 -42.22 -19.50
N ASP A 18 -15.77 -42.79 -18.85
CA ASP A 18 -17.13 -42.85 -19.38
C ASP A 18 -17.91 -41.62 -18.88
N PRO A 19 -18.54 -40.82 -19.77
CA PRO A 19 -19.19 -39.58 -19.42
C PRO A 19 -20.64 -39.79 -18.98
N GLN A 20 -21.12 -38.87 -18.15
CA GLN A 20 -22.51 -38.68 -17.73
C GLN A 20 -23.03 -39.65 -16.64
N LEU A 21 -23.27 -39.11 -15.44
CA LEU A 21 -24.63 -38.78 -15.00
C LEU A 21 -24.59 -38.08 -13.62
N THR A 22 -25.40 -37.02 -13.50
CA THR A 22 -25.96 -36.44 -12.25
C THR A 22 -25.14 -35.37 -11.49
N ALA A 23 -25.43 -34.09 -11.77
CA ALA A 23 -25.15 -32.93 -10.91
C ALA A 23 -26.08 -32.93 -9.67
N PRO A 24 -25.70 -32.34 -8.52
CA PRO A 24 -26.05 -30.94 -8.29
C PRO A 24 -25.07 -30.17 -7.37
N MET A 25 -25.35 -28.87 -7.18
CA MET A 25 -24.67 -27.88 -6.34
C MET A 25 -23.51 -27.16 -7.02
N GLY A 26 -23.84 -25.92 -7.39
CA GLY A 26 -22.99 -25.00 -8.11
C GLY A 26 -21.59 -24.96 -7.51
N LEU A 27 -20.63 -25.33 -8.35
CA LEU A 27 -19.33 -24.70 -8.33
C LEU A 27 -19.61 -23.19 -8.37
N ALA A 28 -19.58 -22.56 -7.19
CA ALA A 28 -19.44 -21.13 -7.11
C ALA A 28 -18.19 -20.83 -7.94
N ALA A 29 -18.41 -20.27 -9.13
CA ALA A 29 -17.34 -19.73 -9.93
C ALA A 29 -16.52 -18.86 -8.98
N ILE A 30 -15.22 -19.17 -8.86
CA ILE A 30 -14.27 -18.28 -8.19
C ILE A 30 -14.42 -16.95 -8.91
N GLN A 31 -15.15 -16.01 -8.31
CA GLN A 31 -15.33 -14.70 -8.89
C GLN A 31 -13.94 -14.06 -8.89
N PRO A 32 -13.38 -13.73 -10.07
CA PRO A 32 -12.15 -12.96 -10.13
C PRO A 32 -12.36 -11.68 -9.32
N GLY A 33 -11.39 -11.37 -8.47
CA GLY A 33 -11.46 -10.41 -7.38
C GLY A 33 -12.36 -9.20 -7.63
N THR A 34 -13.28 -8.98 -6.69
CA THR A 34 -14.09 -7.77 -6.60
C THR A 34 -13.17 -6.55 -6.62
N GLN A 35 -13.08 -5.88 -7.77
CA GLN A 35 -12.28 -4.68 -7.92
C GLN A 35 -12.82 -3.62 -6.94
N MET A 36 -11.94 -3.11 -6.07
CA MET A 36 -12.31 -2.05 -5.14
C MET A 36 -12.81 -0.81 -5.89
N SER A 37 -13.91 -0.23 -5.42
CA SER A 37 -14.36 1.08 -5.89
C SER A 37 -13.34 2.17 -5.53
N ARG A 38 -13.37 3.29 -6.25
CA ARG A 38 -12.47 4.43 -5.96
C ARG A 38 -12.60 4.90 -4.51
N HIS A 39 -13.82 4.92 -3.97
CA HIS A 39 -14.07 5.29 -2.57
C HIS A 39 -13.40 4.34 -1.58
N GLN A 40 -13.46 3.03 -1.84
CA GLN A 40 -12.79 2.03 -0.99
C GLN A 40 -11.27 2.20 -1.06
N LYS A 41 -10.70 2.44 -2.24
CA LYS A 41 -9.26 2.70 -2.39
C LYS A 41 -8.83 3.95 -1.61
N THR A 42 -9.57 5.05 -1.75
CA THR A 42 -9.29 6.28 -0.99
C THR A 42 -9.43 6.09 0.52
N ALA A 43 -10.38 5.26 0.98
CA ALA A 43 -10.53 4.95 2.41
C ALA A 43 -9.31 4.22 2.98
N VAL A 44 -8.70 3.30 2.21
CA VAL A 44 -7.45 2.62 2.59
C VAL A 44 -6.27 3.58 2.60
N LEU A 45 -6.19 4.50 1.63
CA LEU A 45 -5.05 5.42 1.51
C LEU A 45 -5.06 6.53 2.57
N ARG A 46 -6.24 7.00 2.97
CA ARG A 46 -6.42 8.13 3.91
C ARG A 46 -5.57 8.04 5.20
N PRO A 47 -5.56 6.93 5.97
CA PRO A 47 -4.74 6.85 7.18
C PRO A 47 -3.24 6.94 6.88
N LEU A 48 -2.77 6.48 5.72
CA LEU A 48 -1.36 6.59 5.33
C LEU A 48 -0.97 8.04 4.99
N ILE A 49 -1.85 8.76 4.27
CA ILE A 49 -1.68 10.20 4.03
C ILE A 49 -1.61 10.96 5.36
N ARG A 50 -2.54 10.69 6.28
CA ARG A 50 -2.52 11.30 7.61
C ARG A 50 -1.22 10.98 8.35
N SER A 51 -0.81 9.71 8.36
CA SER A 51 0.42 9.30 9.05
C SER A 51 1.67 10.01 8.51
N ALA A 52 1.76 10.21 7.19
CA ALA A 52 2.85 10.95 6.57
C ALA A 52 2.82 12.43 6.97
N ASN A 53 1.64 13.07 6.90
CA ASN A 53 1.48 14.48 7.28
C ASN A 53 1.79 14.72 8.77
N ASP A 54 1.32 13.83 9.65
CA ASP A 54 1.56 13.91 11.08
C ASP A 54 3.04 13.69 11.41
N CYS A 55 3.74 12.81 10.66
CA CYS A 55 5.18 12.65 10.81
C CYS A 55 5.91 13.96 10.47
N VAL A 56 5.62 14.54 9.31
CA VAL A 56 6.26 15.78 8.85
C VAL A 56 5.98 16.92 9.82
N ALA A 57 4.72 17.10 10.24
CA ALA A 57 4.35 18.15 11.18
C ALA A 57 5.08 17.99 12.53
N ARG A 58 5.19 16.77 13.07
CA ARG A 58 5.95 16.51 14.30
C ARG A 58 7.44 16.78 14.12
N ALA A 59 8.02 16.39 12.99
CA ALA A 59 9.44 16.62 12.70
C ALA A 59 9.75 18.11 12.52
N VAL A 60 8.85 18.88 11.89
CA VAL A 60 8.95 20.35 11.83
C VAL A 60 8.86 20.95 13.23
N ALA A 61 7.85 20.58 14.02
CA ALA A 61 7.66 21.13 15.37
C ALA A 61 8.79 20.77 16.35
N ALA A 62 9.49 19.65 16.11
CA ALA A 62 10.66 19.24 16.88
C ALA A 62 11.97 19.90 16.41
N ASN A 63 11.96 20.61 15.29
CA ASN A 63 13.15 21.26 14.76
C ASN A 63 13.51 22.49 15.60
N PRO A 64 14.76 22.64 16.09
CA PRO A 64 15.16 23.82 16.88
C PRO A 64 15.02 25.16 16.16
N ARG A 65 14.99 25.15 14.82
CA ARG A 65 14.77 26.33 13.98
C ARG A 65 13.29 26.71 13.84
N PHE A 66 12.36 25.88 14.33
CA PHE A 66 10.95 26.19 14.29
C PHE A 66 10.57 27.07 15.47
N HIS A 67 10.05 28.26 15.20
CA HIS A 67 9.35 29.06 16.19
C HIS A 67 7.83 29.04 15.95
N LYS A 68 7.04 29.48 16.92
CA LYS A 68 5.59 29.61 16.73
C LYS A 68 5.31 30.84 15.86
N HIS A 69 4.30 30.73 14.99
CA HIS A 69 3.88 31.81 14.09
C HIS A 69 4.95 32.25 13.08
N GLU A 70 5.88 31.35 12.73
CA GLU A 70 6.81 31.54 11.62
C GLU A 70 6.05 31.79 10.32
N ASP A 71 6.69 32.49 9.38
CA ASP A 71 6.11 32.65 8.06
C ASP A 71 6.00 31.30 7.34
N ALA A 72 5.03 31.18 6.44
CA ALA A 72 4.83 29.96 5.66
C ALA A 72 6.09 29.55 4.87
N GLY A 73 6.92 30.51 4.44
CA GLY A 73 8.18 30.25 3.78
C GLY A 73 9.21 29.53 4.65
N GLU A 74 9.33 29.88 5.93
CA GLU A 74 10.26 29.27 6.88
C GLU A 74 9.82 27.83 7.22
N VAL A 75 8.51 27.63 7.42
CA VAL A 75 7.95 26.29 7.60
C VAL A 75 8.23 25.39 6.39
N ASN A 76 8.14 25.93 5.17
CA ASN A 76 8.40 25.15 3.96
C ASN A 76 9.85 24.66 3.85
N GLU A 77 10.83 25.45 4.30
CA GLU A 77 12.23 24.99 4.37
C GLU A 77 12.37 23.80 5.34
N LEU A 78 11.71 23.89 6.49
CA LEU A 78 11.73 22.83 7.50
C LEU A 78 10.99 21.57 7.04
N ILE A 79 9.95 21.70 6.22
CA ILE A 79 9.26 20.55 5.60
C ILE A 79 10.25 19.72 4.78
N VAL A 80 11.07 20.35 3.92
CA VAL A 80 12.04 19.62 3.08
C VAL A 80 12.99 18.78 3.93
N VAL A 81 13.47 19.34 5.05
CA VAL A 81 14.33 18.61 6.01
C VAL A 81 13.56 17.50 6.74
N ALA A 82 12.33 17.79 7.16
CA ALA A 82 11.46 16.83 7.87
C ALA A 82 11.07 15.62 7.01
N MET A 83 10.99 15.78 5.68
CA MET A 83 10.62 14.70 4.76
C MET A 83 11.62 13.54 4.80
N ASP A 84 12.92 13.82 4.97
CA ASP A 84 13.95 12.78 5.05
C ASP A 84 13.73 11.87 6.28
N ALA A 85 13.43 12.48 7.43
CA ALA A 85 13.08 11.76 8.65
C ALA A 85 11.76 10.96 8.56
N CYS A 86 10.91 11.28 7.58
CA CYS A 86 9.59 10.70 7.38
C CYS A 86 9.49 9.76 6.16
N ILE A 87 10.64 9.37 5.59
CA ILE A 87 10.69 8.60 4.33
C ILE A 87 9.91 7.29 4.41
N ASP A 88 9.90 6.60 5.55
CA ASP A 88 9.19 5.34 5.71
C ASP A 88 7.67 5.51 5.65
N ALA A 89 7.14 6.58 6.26
CA ALA A 89 5.72 6.90 6.19
C ALA A 89 5.31 7.29 4.75
N MET A 90 6.16 8.04 4.05
CA MET A 90 5.92 8.42 2.65
C MET A 90 5.99 7.21 1.73
N ARG A 91 6.98 6.33 1.89
CA ARG A 91 7.09 5.08 1.13
C ARG A 91 5.90 4.15 1.36
N ALA A 92 5.38 4.07 2.58
CA ALA A 92 4.18 3.28 2.87
C ALA A 92 2.96 3.81 2.10
N MET A 93 2.78 5.14 2.06
CA MET A 93 1.74 5.80 1.29
C MET A 93 1.91 5.57 -0.22
N ILE A 94 3.11 5.79 -0.77
CA ILE A 94 3.44 5.57 -2.19
C ILE A 94 3.15 4.12 -2.59
N SER A 95 3.69 3.16 -1.83
CA SER A 95 3.53 1.73 -2.11
C SER A 95 2.06 1.29 -2.04
N ALA A 96 1.28 1.86 -1.11
CA ALA A 96 -0.15 1.58 -1.04
C ALA A 96 -0.90 2.17 -2.23
N HIS A 97 -0.52 3.38 -2.67
CA HIS A 97 -1.11 3.99 -3.85
C HIS A 97 -0.83 3.14 -5.10
N ASP A 98 0.40 2.63 -5.29
CA ASP A 98 0.73 1.73 -6.39
C ASP A 98 -0.13 0.46 -6.39
N ARG A 99 -0.27 -0.20 -5.23
CA ARG A 99 -1.13 -1.40 -5.11
C ARG A 99 -2.60 -1.12 -5.41
N LEU A 100 -3.09 0.08 -5.12
CA LEU A 100 -4.48 0.44 -5.28
C LEU A 100 -4.79 0.98 -6.68
N PHE A 101 -3.89 1.73 -7.30
CA PHE A 101 -4.16 2.50 -8.52
C PHE A 101 -3.30 2.09 -9.72
N GLY A 102 -2.32 1.19 -9.53
CA GLY A 102 -1.43 0.69 -10.57
C GLY A 102 0.01 1.13 -10.35
N GLU A 103 0.96 0.37 -10.89
CA GLU A 103 2.39 0.65 -10.79
C GLU A 103 2.75 2.05 -11.31
N GLY A 104 3.59 2.78 -10.57
CA GLY A 104 4.04 4.13 -10.89
C GLY A 104 3.04 5.22 -10.50
N SER A 105 1.80 4.86 -10.13
CA SER A 105 0.80 5.85 -9.71
C SER A 105 1.12 6.48 -8.35
N GLY A 106 1.82 5.77 -7.47
CA GLY A 106 2.20 6.25 -6.15
C GLY A 106 3.25 7.34 -6.21
N GLU A 107 4.26 7.19 -7.06
CA GLU A 107 5.26 8.25 -7.29
C GLU A 107 4.61 9.47 -7.94
N ALA A 108 3.76 9.28 -8.95
CA ALA A 108 3.03 10.38 -9.59
C ALA A 108 2.08 11.11 -8.62
N PHE A 109 1.44 10.37 -7.71
CA PHE A 109 0.63 10.94 -6.63
C PHE A 109 1.48 11.73 -5.63
N PHE A 110 2.63 11.17 -5.24
CA PHE A 110 3.54 11.81 -4.31
C PHE A 110 4.10 13.11 -4.91
N MET A 111 4.74 13.05 -6.07
CA MET A 111 5.39 14.19 -6.70
C MET A 111 4.43 15.30 -7.18
N GLY A 112 3.13 15.03 -7.27
CA GLY A 112 2.12 16.02 -7.66
C GLY A 112 1.13 16.30 -6.51
N PRO A 113 -0.09 15.72 -6.53
CA PRO A 113 -1.17 16.10 -5.62
C PRO A 113 -0.82 16.10 -4.14
N TYR A 114 0.06 15.20 -3.68
CA TYR A 114 0.46 15.16 -2.28
C TYR A 114 1.38 16.34 -1.92
N LEU A 115 2.43 16.60 -2.69
CA LEU A 115 3.35 17.72 -2.44
C LEU A 115 2.69 19.09 -2.66
N ASP A 116 1.72 19.20 -3.56
CA ASP A 116 0.98 20.45 -3.78
C ASP A 116 0.24 20.93 -2.52
N VAL A 117 -0.26 20.00 -1.69
CA VAL A 117 -1.06 20.31 -0.49
C VAL A 117 -0.29 20.16 0.82
N LEU A 118 0.87 19.50 0.79
CA LEU A 118 1.67 19.22 1.99
C LEU A 118 2.07 20.50 2.73
N PRO A 119 2.59 21.57 2.08
CA PRO A 119 2.92 22.83 2.72
C PRO A 119 1.79 23.43 3.56
N ALA A 120 0.61 23.61 2.96
CA ALA A 120 -0.54 24.18 3.64
C ALA A 120 -1.05 23.27 4.77
N THR A 121 -1.00 21.96 4.55
CA THR A 121 -1.43 20.97 5.55
C THR A 121 -0.53 20.99 6.78
N VAL A 122 0.78 21.00 6.59
CA VAL A 122 1.77 21.02 7.69
C VAL A 122 1.71 22.35 8.43
N ASN A 123 1.67 23.48 7.72
CA ASN A 123 1.49 24.81 8.32
C ASN A 123 0.28 24.86 9.24
N LYS A 124 -0.85 24.30 8.81
CA LYS A 124 -2.03 24.18 9.67
C LYS A 124 -1.76 23.31 10.90
N LEU A 125 -1.23 22.10 10.71
CA LEU A 125 -1.01 21.15 11.80
C LEU A 125 -0.07 21.68 12.89
N VAL A 126 1.03 22.34 12.51
CA VAL A 126 2.01 22.85 13.48
C VAL A 126 1.47 24.05 14.27
N ASN A 127 0.54 24.81 13.70
CA ASN A 127 -0.13 25.91 14.38
C ASN A 127 -1.30 25.43 15.26
N ASP A 128 -2.04 24.40 14.84
CA ASP A 128 -3.20 23.84 15.57
C ASP A 128 -2.79 23.00 16.81
N THR A 129 -1.62 22.36 16.83
CA THR A 129 -1.23 21.38 17.86
C THR A 129 -0.86 21.99 19.23
N THR A 130 -0.95 23.32 19.39
CA THR A 130 -0.49 23.99 20.63
C THR A 130 -1.50 24.92 21.31
N GLU A 131 -2.79 24.63 21.19
CA GLU A 131 -3.85 25.11 22.10
C GLU A 131 -4.08 24.19 23.30
#